data_AF-A0A4P7CXK1-F1
#
_entry.id   AF-A0A4P7CXK1-F1
#
_cell.length_a   1.000
_cell.length_b   1.000
_cell.length_c   1.000
_cell.angle_alpha   90.00
_cell.angle_beta   90.00
_cell.angle_gamma   90.00
#
_symmetry.space_group_name_H-M   'P 1'
#
loop_
_entity.id
_entity.type
_entity.pdbx_description
1 polymer ?
#
loop_
_entity_poly.entity_id
_entity_poly.type
_entity_poly.pdbx_seq_one_letter_code
_entity_poly.pdbx_strand_id
1 'polypeptide(L)'
;METMFSRTENRVVSLDVVETLNKTLHERAHISTAVGETRLDRLVAQLLDLDDEDGQVLQVLGEAPGTHPGQSSANFHAALQLAIRELKLADLFCTSEGREHHRSICPAAYDERSGTHHPVEMAQWRARYRAMAPEQQMMTATIIWLYQSGRDSTWLRRVPCTWRAIEALHYMRDTGCLSLWVRLIATCPGW
;
A
#
# COMPACT_ATOMS: atom_id res chain seq x y z
N MET A 1 -20.80 1.71 -46.33
CA MET A 1 -20.41 2.91 -45.55
C MET A 1 -20.93 2.68 -44.15
N GLU A 2 -20.07 2.87 -43.14
CA GLU A 2 -20.29 2.69 -41.69
C GLU A 2 -20.00 1.31 -41.06
N THR A 3 -18.69 1.07 -40.92
CA THR A 3 -17.95 0.66 -39.70
C THR A 3 -18.73 -0.02 -38.56
N MET A 4 -18.81 -1.35 -38.62
CA MET A 4 -19.05 -2.25 -37.48
C MET A 4 -17.73 -2.92 -37.04
N PHE A 5 -16.74 -2.14 -36.58
CA PHE A 5 -15.51 -2.68 -35.99
C PHE A 5 -14.93 -1.67 -35.02
N SER A 6 -15.39 -1.65 -33.76
CA SER A 6 -14.69 -0.92 -32.69
C SER A 6 -15.21 -1.26 -31.29
N ARG A 7 -15.52 -2.54 -30.99
CA ARG A 7 -15.90 -2.93 -29.62
C ARG A 7 -15.13 -4.11 -29.04
N THR A 8 -14.17 -4.67 -29.78
CA THR A 8 -13.45 -5.88 -29.37
C THR A 8 -11.97 -5.65 -29.04
N GLU A 9 -11.38 -4.52 -29.46
CA GLU A 9 -9.97 -4.22 -29.20
C GLU A 9 -9.69 -3.61 -27.82
N ASN A 10 -10.71 -3.08 -27.13
CA ASN A 10 -10.50 -2.39 -25.85
C ASN A 10 -10.46 -3.31 -24.61
N ARG A 11 -10.51 -4.64 -24.81
CA ARG A 11 -10.53 -5.62 -23.71
C ARG A 11 -9.21 -6.39 -23.56
N VAL A 12 -8.31 -6.30 -24.55
CA VAL A 12 -7.03 -7.03 -24.55
C VAL A 12 -5.92 -6.25 -23.84
N VAL A 13 -6.02 -4.92 -23.76
CA VAL A 13 -5.00 -4.04 -23.12
C VAL A 13 -5.14 -3.99 -21.58
N SER A 14 -6.30 -4.36 -21.02
CA SER A 14 -6.60 -4.22 -19.59
C SER A 14 -6.06 -5.37 -18.70
N LEU A 15 -5.59 -6.47 -19.31
CA LEU A 15 -5.04 -7.61 -18.59
C LEU A 15 -3.59 -7.41 -18.10
N ASP A 16 -2.86 -6.41 -18.59
CA ASP A 16 -1.41 -6.32 -18.36
C ASP A 16 -0.98 -5.30 -17.30
N VAL A 17 -1.83 -4.37 -16.84
CA VAL A 17 -1.37 -3.32 -15.90
C VAL A 17 -0.82 -3.91 -14.60
N VAL A 18 -1.52 -4.89 -14.02
CA VAL A 18 -1.09 -5.54 -12.78
C VAL A 18 0.12 -6.44 -13.00
N GLU A 19 0.18 -7.17 -14.12
CA GLU A 19 1.31 -8.05 -14.43
C GLU A 19 2.58 -7.25 -14.73
N THR A 20 2.45 -6.20 -15.54
CA THR A 20 3.50 -5.21 -15.82
C THR A 20 3.94 -4.53 -14.54
N LEU A 21 3.03 -4.01 -13.72
CA LEU A 21 3.36 -3.39 -12.43
C LEU A 21 4.10 -4.38 -11.52
N ASN A 22 3.58 -5.59 -11.34
CA ASN A 22 4.20 -6.59 -10.47
C ASN A 22 5.59 -7.00 -10.97
N LYS A 23 5.74 -7.18 -12.29
CA LYS A 23 7.04 -7.47 -12.91
C LYS A 23 8.03 -6.33 -12.72
N THR A 24 7.62 -5.09 -12.99
CA THR A 24 8.46 -3.90 -12.79
C THR A 24 8.87 -3.77 -11.33
N LEU A 25 7.96 -4.01 -10.38
CA LEU A 25 8.29 -4.01 -8.95
C LEU A 25 9.36 -5.07 -8.61
N HIS A 26 9.28 -6.28 -9.18
CA HIS A 26 10.28 -7.32 -8.95
C HIS A 26 11.65 -6.96 -9.54
N GLU A 27 11.66 -6.40 -10.75
CA GLU A 27 12.89 -5.99 -11.43
C GLU A 27 13.60 -4.84 -10.69
N ARG A 28 12.86 -3.80 -10.30
CA ARG A 28 13.40 -2.62 -9.62
C ARG A 28 13.79 -2.90 -8.17
N ALA A 29 12.99 -3.67 -7.44
CA ALA A 29 13.30 -4.03 -6.05
C ALA A 29 14.22 -5.27 -5.93
N HIS A 30 14.81 -5.72 -7.05
CA HIS A 30 15.74 -6.86 -7.12
C HIS A 30 15.24 -8.14 -6.41
N ILE A 31 13.94 -8.42 -6.53
CA ILE A 31 13.30 -9.55 -5.84
C ILE A 31 13.66 -10.84 -6.60
N SER A 32 14.37 -11.74 -5.93
CA SER A 32 14.78 -13.03 -6.49
C SER A 32 13.70 -14.12 -6.42
N THR A 33 12.65 -13.91 -5.62
CA THR A 33 11.50 -14.83 -5.56
C THR A 33 10.67 -14.71 -6.83
N ALA A 34 10.13 -15.83 -7.31
CA ALA A 34 9.30 -15.84 -8.50
C ALA A 34 8.10 -14.89 -8.34
N VAL A 35 7.76 -14.16 -9.40
CA VAL A 35 6.67 -13.16 -9.45
C VAL A 35 5.34 -13.68 -8.90
N GLY A 36 5.05 -14.96 -9.15
CA GLY A 36 3.84 -15.62 -8.63
C GLY A 36 3.94 -16.05 -7.17
N GLU A 37 5.12 -16.19 -6.58
CA GLU A 37 5.30 -16.76 -5.24
C GLU A 37 5.54 -15.69 -4.17
N THR A 38 5.92 -14.48 -4.60
CA THR A 38 6.20 -13.36 -3.70
C THR A 38 4.95 -13.00 -2.90
N ARG A 39 5.13 -12.88 -1.58
CA ARG A 39 4.09 -12.42 -0.66
C ARG A 39 4.05 -10.90 -0.62
N LEU A 40 2.88 -10.31 -0.39
CA LEU A 40 2.71 -8.86 -0.34
C LEU A 40 3.56 -8.20 0.77
N ASP A 41 3.70 -8.83 1.93
CA ASP A 41 4.55 -8.33 3.03
C ASP A 41 6.03 -8.25 2.61
N ARG A 42 6.50 -9.23 1.84
CA ARG A 42 7.86 -9.26 1.28
C ARG A 42 8.03 -8.25 0.17
N LEU A 43 7.04 -8.12 -0.71
CA LEU A 43 7.04 -7.10 -1.75
C LEU A 43 7.20 -5.71 -1.12
N VAL A 44 6.30 -5.31 -0.22
CA VAL A 44 6.33 -4.00 0.45
C VAL A 44 7.66 -3.73 1.16
N ALA A 45 8.23 -4.72 1.85
CA ALA A 45 9.50 -4.54 2.53
C ALA A 45 10.68 -4.24 1.58
N GLN A 46 10.67 -4.79 0.37
CA GLN A 46 11.70 -4.53 -0.64
C GLN A 46 11.48 -3.18 -1.36
N LEU A 47 10.25 -2.66 -1.32
CA LEU A 47 9.92 -1.37 -1.95
C LEU A 47 10.40 -0.16 -1.14
N LEU A 48 10.92 -0.39 0.07
CA LEU A 48 11.52 0.67 0.89
C LEU A 48 12.84 1.18 0.32
N ASP A 49 13.49 0.39 -0.55
CA ASP A 49 14.78 0.70 -1.16
C ASP A 49 14.65 1.35 -2.56
N LEU A 50 13.42 1.64 -3.01
CA LEU A 50 13.19 2.27 -4.32
C LEU A 50 13.61 3.73 -4.33
N ASP A 51 14.11 4.20 -5.47
CA ASP A 51 14.47 5.60 -5.67
C ASP A 51 13.36 6.44 -6.33
N ASP A 52 13.63 7.74 -6.50
CA ASP A 52 12.69 8.69 -7.14
C ASP A 52 12.33 8.32 -8.59
N GLU A 53 13.23 7.67 -9.32
CA GLU A 53 13.00 7.24 -10.69
C GLU A 53 12.04 6.02 -10.70
N ASP A 54 12.29 5.07 -9.80
CA ASP A 54 11.39 3.94 -9.56
C ASP A 54 9.98 4.42 -9.21
N GLY A 55 9.87 5.36 -8.27
CA GLY A 55 8.59 5.93 -7.85
C GLY A 55 7.81 6.54 -9.02
N GLN A 56 8.47 7.26 -9.92
CA GLN A 56 7.83 7.84 -11.10
C GLN A 56 7.30 6.76 -12.06
N VAL A 57 8.11 5.74 -12.33
CA VAL A 57 7.70 4.62 -13.19
C VAL A 57 6.48 3.91 -12.62
N LEU A 58 6.47 3.66 -11.31
CA LEU A 58 5.33 3.02 -10.64
C LEU A 58 4.06 3.86 -10.76
N GLN A 59 4.13 5.19 -10.58
CA GLN A 59 2.94 6.02 -10.66
C GLN A 59 2.32 6.08 -12.06
N VAL A 60 3.16 6.03 -13.11
CA VAL A 60 2.69 5.92 -14.50
C VAL A 60 1.95 4.60 -14.71
N LEU A 61 2.49 3.49 -14.20
CA LEU A 61 1.89 2.16 -14.31
C LEU A 61 0.63 1.99 -13.46
N GLY A 62 0.58 2.59 -12.27
CA GLY A 62 -0.55 2.47 -11.34
C GLY A 62 -1.74 3.37 -11.66
N GLU A 63 -1.73 4.06 -12.81
CA GLU A 63 -2.78 5.00 -13.24
C GLU A 63 -3.14 6.04 -12.17
N ALA A 64 -2.18 6.47 -11.36
CA ALA A 64 -2.44 7.40 -10.25
C ALA A 64 -2.71 8.82 -10.81
N PRO A 65 -3.94 9.37 -10.72
CA PRO A 65 -4.28 10.62 -11.41
C PRO A 65 -3.63 11.85 -10.76
N GLY A 66 -2.88 12.64 -11.52
CA GLY A 66 -2.33 13.95 -11.11
C GLY A 66 -0.82 14.11 -11.27
N THR A 67 -0.28 15.25 -10.83
CA THR A 67 1.18 15.50 -10.77
C THR A 67 1.84 14.43 -9.91
N HIS A 68 2.79 13.68 -10.48
CA HIS A 68 3.54 12.65 -9.77
C HIS A 68 4.43 13.29 -8.73
N PRO A 69 4.06 13.23 -7.43
CA PRO A 69 4.90 13.81 -6.41
C PRO A 69 6.14 12.91 -6.29
N GLY A 70 7.34 13.49 -6.34
CA GLY A 70 8.56 12.75 -6.00
C GLY A 70 8.53 12.25 -4.56
N GLN A 71 9.50 11.43 -4.18
CA GLN A 71 9.62 10.96 -2.81
C GLN A 71 9.89 12.14 -1.87
N SER A 72 9.01 12.30 -0.88
CA SER A 72 9.24 13.24 0.22
C SER A 72 8.31 12.90 1.37
N SER A 73 8.72 13.24 2.59
CA SER A 73 7.86 13.07 3.77
C SER A 73 6.51 13.78 3.63
N ALA A 74 6.45 14.92 2.94
CA ALA A 74 5.20 15.65 2.71
C ALA A 74 4.29 14.94 1.71
N ASN A 75 4.85 14.43 0.61
CA ASN A 75 4.09 13.72 -0.40
C ASN A 75 3.60 12.36 0.12
N PHE A 76 4.44 11.65 0.88
CA PHE A 76 4.04 10.43 1.56
C PHE A 76 2.93 10.69 2.57
N HIS A 77 3.03 11.75 3.37
CA HIS A 77 1.98 12.12 4.31
C HIS A 77 0.66 12.44 3.61
N ALA A 78 0.69 13.17 2.49
CA ALA A 78 -0.50 13.45 1.69
C ALA A 78 -1.11 12.18 1.09
N ALA A 79 -0.28 11.25 0.58
CA ALA A 79 -0.71 9.95 0.08
C ALA A 79 -1.35 9.10 1.19
N LEU A 80 -0.76 9.11 2.38
CA LEU A 80 -1.27 8.41 3.56
C LEU A 80 -2.63 8.97 4.01
N GLN A 81 -2.77 10.29 4.12
CA GLN A 81 -4.04 10.94 4.46
C GLN A 81 -5.14 10.61 3.43
N LEU A 82 -4.80 10.63 2.14
CA LEU A 82 -5.71 10.26 1.07
C LEU A 82 -6.16 8.80 1.24
N ALA A 83 -5.23 7.86 1.39
CA ALA A 83 -5.56 6.44 1.55
C ALA A 83 -6.44 6.19 2.79
N ILE A 84 -6.11 6.81 3.94
CA ILE A 84 -6.90 6.69 5.18
C ILE A 84 -8.32 7.22 4.99
N ARG A 85 -8.49 8.35 4.30
CA ARG A 85 -9.80 8.95 4.05
C ARG A 85 -10.63 8.12 3.08
N GLU A 86 -10.09 7.81 1.91
CA GLU A 86 -10.84 7.12 0.84
C GLU A 86 -11.24 5.68 1.26
N LEU A 87 -10.37 5.00 2.01
CA LEU A 87 -10.63 3.64 2.48
C LEU A 87 -11.23 3.59 3.90
N LYS A 88 -11.55 4.75 4.49
CA LYS A 88 -12.17 4.88 5.83
C LYS A 88 -11.38 4.12 6.92
N LEU A 89 -10.06 4.29 6.94
CA LEU A 89 -9.16 3.58 7.85
C LEU A 89 -8.93 4.31 9.18
N ALA A 90 -9.57 5.46 9.40
CA ALA A 90 -9.30 6.36 10.52
C ALA A 90 -9.35 5.66 11.89
N ASP A 91 -10.23 4.67 12.09
CA ASP A 91 -10.37 3.96 13.37
C ASP A 91 -9.15 3.11 13.77
N LEU A 92 -8.17 2.92 12.86
CA LEU A 92 -6.94 2.19 13.10
C LEU A 92 -5.70 3.07 13.26
N PHE A 93 -5.83 4.38 13.03
CA PHE A 93 -4.72 5.33 13.03
C PHE A 93 -5.03 6.54 13.93
N CYS A 94 -4.05 6.96 14.72
CA CYS A 94 -4.12 8.18 15.52
C CYS A 94 -3.33 9.30 14.85
N THR A 95 -3.83 10.53 14.99
CA THR A 95 -3.06 11.73 14.67
C THR A 95 -2.40 12.25 15.94
N SER A 96 -1.07 12.30 15.97
CA SER A 96 -0.30 12.91 17.07
C SER A 96 -0.08 14.39 16.78
N GLU A 97 -0.62 15.24 17.65
CA GLU A 97 -0.28 16.67 17.66
C GLU A 97 1.22 16.83 17.99
N GLY A 98 1.94 17.63 17.19
CA GLY A 98 3.36 17.96 17.44
C GLY A 98 4.42 17.10 16.75
N ARG A 99 4.03 16.17 15.87
CA ARG A 99 4.98 15.48 14.96
C ARG A 99 4.81 15.99 13.53
N GLU A 100 5.91 16.10 12.79
CA GLU A 100 5.87 16.56 11.40
C GLU A 100 5.57 15.41 10.42
N HIS A 101 4.77 15.71 9.39
CA HIS A 101 4.52 14.85 8.23
C HIS A 101 4.09 13.42 8.59
N HIS A 102 4.72 12.39 8.05
CA HIS A 102 4.33 10.99 8.23
C HIS A 102 4.35 10.56 9.69
N ARG A 103 5.20 11.17 10.53
CA ARG A 103 5.23 10.87 11.97
C ARG A 103 4.01 11.40 12.72
N SER A 104 3.21 12.27 12.10
CA SER A 104 1.97 12.78 12.69
C SER A 104 0.83 11.77 12.66
N ILE A 105 0.91 10.73 11.82
CA ILE A 105 -0.04 9.62 11.81
C ILE A 105 0.71 8.41 12.35
N CYS A 106 0.12 7.68 13.28
CA CYS A 106 0.69 6.41 13.74
C CYS A 106 -0.42 5.38 13.90
N PRO A 107 -0.11 4.08 13.79
CA PRO A 107 -1.08 3.05 14.11
C PRO A 107 -1.52 3.19 15.58
N ALA A 108 -2.83 3.15 15.82
CA ALA A 108 -3.38 3.28 17.16
C ALA A 108 -2.98 2.08 18.06
N ALA A 109 -3.28 2.18 19.36
CA ALA A 109 -3.01 1.13 20.37
C ALA A 109 -1.53 0.83 20.68
N TYR A 110 -0.62 1.72 20.27
CA TYR A 110 0.81 1.67 20.58
C TYR A 110 1.32 3.06 20.90
N ASP A 111 2.02 3.20 22.01
CA ASP A 111 2.79 4.40 22.31
C ASP A 111 4.23 4.20 21.86
N GLU A 112 4.60 4.85 20.75
CA GLU A 112 5.97 4.83 20.22
C GLU A 112 7.01 5.35 21.20
N ARG A 113 6.68 6.31 22.08
CA ARG A 113 7.66 6.90 23.01
C ARG A 113 8.01 5.95 24.14
N SER A 114 7.05 5.14 24.58
CA SER A 114 7.24 4.21 25.69
C SER A 114 7.42 2.75 25.23
N GLY A 115 7.25 2.45 23.94
CA GLY A 115 7.26 1.09 23.41
C GLY A 115 6.13 0.21 23.97
N THR A 116 5.12 0.82 24.58
CA THR A 116 4.08 0.11 25.33
C THR A 116 2.83 -0.05 24.45
N HIS A 117 2.34 -1.29 24.35
CA HIS A 117 1.04 -1.58 23.76
C HIS A 117 0.01 -1.81 24.86
N HIS A 118 -1.18 -1.24 24.71
CA HIS A 118 -2.28 -1.48 25.65
C HIS A 118 -3.06 -2.73 25.19
N PRO A 119 -3.09 -3.83 25.97
CA PRO A 119 -3.68 -5.08 25.50
C PRO A 119 -5.15 -4.98 25.06
N VAL A 120 -5.94 -4.15 25.75
CA VAL A 120 -7.35 -3.91 25.43
C VAL A 120 -7.49 -3.16 24.11
N GLU A 121 -6.76 -2.06 23.94
CA GLU A 121 -6.80 -1.27 22.70
C GLU A 121 -6.28 -2.08 21.52
N MET A 122 -5.24 -2.89 21.71
CA MET A 122 -4.70 -3.78 20.69
C MET A 122 -5.70 -4.88 20.30
N ALA A 123 -6.46 -5.42 21.27
CA ALA A 123 -7.53 -6.36 20.98
C ALA A 123 -8.65 -5.72 20.15
N GLN A 124 -9.02 -4.47 20.48
CA GLN A 124 -10.01 -3.70 19.71
C GLN A 124 -9.50 -3.37 18.31
N TRP A 125 -8.25 -2.94 18.17
CA TRP A 125 -7.59 -2.67 16.89
C TRP A 125 -7.68 -3.91 15.98
N ARG A 126 -7.28 -5.08 16.50
CA ARG A 126 -7.36 -6.34 15.75
C ARG A 126 -8.79 -6.78 15.43
N ALA A 127 -9.76 -6.49 16.31
CA ALA A 127 -11.16 -6.77 16.03
C ALA A 127 -11.68 -5.91 14.88
N ARG A 128 -11.39 -4.60 14.89
CA ARG A 128 -11.73 -3.67 13.81
C ARG A 128 -11.08 -4.09 12.50
N TYR A 129 -9.79 -4.41 12.53
CA TYR A 129 -9.05 -4.90 11.37
C TYR A 129 -9.69 -6.16 10.75
N ARG A 130 -10.07 -7.16 11.57
CA ARG A 130 -10.73 -8.38 11.06
C ARG A 130 -12.10 -8.11 10.45
N ALA A 131 -12.79 -7.05 10.87
CA ALA A 131 -14.11 -6.67 10.35
C ALA A 131 -14.03 -5.88 9.03
N MET A 132 -12.84 -5.41 8.65
CA MET A 132 -12.63 -4.67 7.41
C MET A 132 -12.74 -5.55 6.16
N ALA A 133 -13.09 -4.92 5.04
CA ALA A 133 -13.03 -5.55 3.73
C ALA A 133 -11.56 -5.90 3.36
N PRO A 134 -11.32 -6.89 2.49
CA PRO A 134 -9.96 -7.33 2.19
C PRO A 134 -9.02 -6.23 1.66
N GLU A 135 -9.51 -5.30 0.83
CA GLU A 135 -8.74 -4.18 0.31
C GLU A 135 -8.32 -3.19 1.41
N GLN A 136 -9.19 -2.98 2.40
CA GLN A 136 -8.89 -2.17 3.58
C GLN A 136 -7.83 -2.88 4.44
N GLN A 137 -7.94 -4.20 4.63
CA GLN A 137 -6.94 -5.00 5.34
C GLN A 137 -5.57 -4.95 4.67
N MET A 138 -5.51 -5.06 3.34
CA MET A 138 -4.27 -4.98 2.55
C MET A 138 -3.64 -3.58 2.64
N MET A 139 -4.44 -2.52 2.52
CA MET A 139 -3.94 -1.15 2.65
C MET A 139 -3.44 -0.88 4.07
N THR A 140 -4.22 -1.22 5.09
CA THR A 140 -3.77 -1.08 6.48
C THR A 140 -2.50 -1.86 6.74
N ALA A 141 -2.41 -3.12 6.29
CA ALA A 141 -1.20 -3.92 6.47
C ALA A 141 0.01 -3.30 5.76
N THR A 142 -0.17 -2.78 4.55
CA THR A 142 0.86 -2.03 3.81
C THR A 142 1.36 -0.86 4.65
N ILE A 143 0.46 0.00 5.15
CA ILE A 143 0.82 1.14 5.99
C ILE A 143 1.62 0.66 7.22
N ILE A 144 1.16 -0.38 7.92
CA ILE A 144 1.88 -0.93 9.09
C ILE A 144 3.30 -1.39 8.72
N TRP A 145 3.47 -2.12 7.61
CA TRP A 145 4.79 -2.60 7.18
C TRP A 145 5.72 -1.48 6.76
N LEU A 146 5.17 -0.42 6.17
CA LEU A 146 5.89 0.82 5.96
C LEU A 146 6.33 1.32 7.35
N TYR A 147 5.45 1.71 8.26
CA TYR A 147 5.86 2.27 9.58
C TYR A 147 6.89 1.44 10.36
N GLN A 148 6.86 0.11 10.24
CA GLN A 148 7.77 -0.80 10.95
C GLN A 148 9.07 -1.11 10.18
N SER A 149 9.23 -0.58 8.96
CA SER A 149 10.32 -0.89 8.05
C SER A 149 10.50 -2.40 7.84
N GLY A 150 9.40 -3.16 7.78
CA GLY A 150 9.46 -4.60 7.61
C GLY A 150 8.32 -5.39 8.27
N ARG A 151 8.65 -6.64 8.67
CA ARG A 151 7.66 -7.59 9.19
C ARG A 151 7.16 -7.16 10.57
N ASP A 152 5.88 -6.85 10.63
CA ASP A 152 5.25 -6.48 11.89
C ASP A 152 4.96 -7.68 12.80
N SER A 153 5.24 -7.52 14.09
CA SER A 153 4.90 -8.48 15.15
C SER A 153 3.98 -7.89 16.23
N THR A 154 3.65 -6.60 16.13
CA THR A 154 2.87 -5.85 17.11
C THR A 154 1.39 -5.86 16.76
N TRP A 155 0.98 -5.31 15.62
CA TRP A 155 -0.42 -5.14 15.24
C TRP A 155 -0.98 -6.37 14.52
N LEU A 156 -0.30 -6.80 13.47
CA LEU A 156 -0.73 -7.82 12.52
C LEU A 156 -0.59 -9.27 13.04
N ARG A 157 -0.33 -9.42 14.34
CA ARG A 157 -0.27 -10.73 14.99
C ARG A 157 -1.67 -11.36 15.08
N ARG A 158 -1.82 -12.57 14.52
CA ARG A 158 -3.06 -13.38 14.53
C ARG A 158 -4.25 -12.69 13.83
N VAL A 159 -3.98 -11.87 12.82
CA VAL A 159 -4.99 -11.35 11.89
C VAL A 159 -4.62 -11.75 10.46
N PRO A 160 -5.54 -11.73 9.50
CA PRO A 160 -5.22 -11.98 8.09
C PRO A 160 -4.19 -10.97 7.58
N CYS A 161 -3.01 -11.41 7.17
CA CYS A 161 -1.98 -10.54 6.61
C CYS A 161 -1.10 -11.26 5.58
N THR A 162 -1.61 -12.36 5.03
CA THR A 162 -0.86 -13.28 4.16
C THR A 162 -1.55 -13.36 2.81
N TRP A 163 -1.03 -12.61 1.85
CA TRP A 163 -1.50 -12.60 0.46
C TRP A 163 -0.32 -12.77 -0.48
N ARG A 164 -0.53 -13.44 -1.61
CA ARG A 164 0.40 -13.36 -2.74
C ARG A 164 0.32 -11.96 -3.32
N ALA A 165 1.46 -11.39 -3.66
CA ALA A 165 1.56 -10.03 -4.18
C ALA A 165 0.68 -9.85 -5.42
N ILE A 166 0.78 -10.74 -6.39
CA ILE A 166 0.00 -10.68 -7.64
C ILE A 166 -1.52 -10.72 -7.39
N GLU A 167 -1.97 -11.60 -6.49
CA GLU A 167 -3.39 -11.71 -6.14
C GLU A 167 -3.90 -10.47 -5.42
N ALA A 168 -3.10 -9.90 -4.51
CA ALA A 168 -3.43 -8.66 -3.82
C ALA A 168 -3.49 -7.46 -4.78
N LEU A 169 -2.55 -7.35 -5.72
CA LEU A 169 -2.55 -6.27 -6.73
C LEU A 169 -3.76 -6.38 -7.66
N HIS A 170 -4.13 -7.59 -8.10
CA HIS A 170 -5.37 -7.80 -8.85
C HIS A 170 -6.60 -7.41 -8.04
N TYR A 171 -6.66 -7.85 -6.77
CA TYR A 171 -7.78 -7.50 -5.90
C TYR A 171 -7.90 -5.98 -5.72
N MET A 172 -6.79 -5.29 -5.43
CA MET A 172 -6.75 -3.83 -5.29
C MET A 172 -7.13 -3.09 -6.58
N ARG A 173 -6.78 -3.63 -7.76
CA ARG A 173 -7.24 -3.10 -9.05
C ARG A 173 -8.76 -3.22 -9.15
N ASP A 174 -9.29 -4.40 -8.88
CA ASP A 174 -10.70 -4.72 -9.06
C ASP A 174 -11.58 -3.95 -8.07
N THR A 175 -11.05 -3.60 -6.89
CA THR A 175 -11.71 -2.72 -5.90
C THR A 175 -11.41 -1.23 -6.11
N GLY A 176 -10.61 -0.86 -7.11
CA GLY A 176 -10.31 0.54 -7.45
C GLY A 176 -9.34 1.26 -6.51
N CYS A 177 -8.59 0.55 -5.66
CA CYS A 177 -7.65 1.15 -4.72
C CYS A 177 -6.17 0.96 -5.08
N LEU A 178 -5.87 0.28 -6.20
CA LEU A 178 -4.49 0.06 -6.66
C LEU A 178 -3.71 1.37 -6.85
N SER A 179 -4.33 2.41 -7.42
CA SER A 179 -3.71 3.71 -7.63
C SER A 179 -3.35 4.42 -6.32
N LEU A 180 -4.15 4.24 -5.27
CA LEU A 180 -3.84 4.73 -3.92
C LEU A 180 -2.65 3.99 -3.33
N TRP A 181 -2.60 2.66 -3.50
CA TRP A 181 -1.49 1.83 -3.03
C TRP A 181 -0.17 2.21 -3.72
N VAL A 182 -0.19 2.34 -5.05
CA VAL A 182 0.97 2.75 -5.83
C VAL A 182 1.46 4.13 -5.41
N ARG A 183 0.55 5.09 -5.23
CA ARG A 183 0.91 6.43 -4.75
C ARG A 183 1.57 6.40 -3.37
N LEU A 184 1.09 5.55 -2.47
CA LEU A 184 1.67 5.39 -1.14
C LEU A 184 3.11 4.86 -1.21
N ILE A 185 3.34 3.81 -2.01
CA ILE A 185 4.68 3.24 -2.21
C ILE A 185 5.61 4.26 -2.89
N ALA A 186 5.18 4.85 -4.00
CA ALA A 186 6.04 5.70 -4.84
C ALA A 186 6.45 7.03 -4.18
N THR A 187 5.75 7.44 -3.12
CA THR A 187 6.07 8.67 -2.37
C THR A 187 6.83 8.39 -1.09
N CYS A 188 6.98 7.12 -0.70
CA CYS A 188 7.70 6.70 0.50
C CYS A 188 9.19 7.07 0.38
N PRO A 189 9.75 7.91 1.26
CA PRO A 189 11.09 8.48 1.10
C PRO A 189 12.26 7.54 1.42
N GLY A 190 12.01 6.26 1.71
CA GLY A 190 12.94 5.44 2.49
C GLY A 190 13.20 6.09 3.87
N TRP A 191 13.86 5.40 4.79
CA TRP A 191 14.22 5.94 6.12
C TRP A 191 15.66 5.64 6.44
#